data_AF-A0A659QM59-F1
#
_entry.id   AF-A0A659QM59-F1
#
_cell.length_a   1.000
_cell.length_b   1.000
_cell.length_c   1.000
_cell.angle_alpha   90.00
_cell.angle_beta   90.00
_cell.angle_gamma   90.00
#
_symmetry.space_group_name_H-M   'P 1'
#
loop_
_entity.id
_entity.type
_entity.pdbx_description
1 polymer ?
#
loop_
_entity_poly.entity_id
_entity_poly.type
_entity_poly.pdbx_seq_one_letter_code
_entity_poly.pdbx_strand_id
1 'polypeptide(L)'
;MKIMSIEVFDCELKKRDQTMSSYNPVLIRVNTDSGLSGIGEVGLAYGAGAKAGVGIIRDLAPLIVGEDPLNIEKIWEFFFRKTLWGMGGGHV
;
A
#
# COMPACT_ATOMS: atom_id res chain seq x y z
N MET A 1 4.50 18.32 -7.47
CA MET A 1 5.42 17.20 -7.16
C MET A 1 4.88 15.96 -7.84
N LYS A 2 5.66 14.92 -8.12
CA LYS A 2 5.14 13.69 -8.76
C LYS A 2 5.61 12.44 -8.05
N ILE A 3 4.71 11.48 -7.87
CA ILE A 3 5.05 10.15 -7.37
C ILE A 3 5.83 9.41 -8.46
N MET A 4 7.00 8.88 -8.10
CA MET A 4 7.91 8.20 -9.04
C MET A 4 7.95 6.69 -8.82
N SER A 5 7.87 6.25 -7.57
CA SER A 5 7.91 4.83 -7.24
C SER A 5 7.26 4.57 -5.89
N ILE A 6 6.75 3.36 -5.72
CA ILE A 6 6.22 2.88 -4.45
C ILE A 6 6.92 1.55 -4.14
N GLU A 7 7.63 1.51 -3.03
CA GLU A 7 8.29 0.32 -2.51
C GLU A 7 7.35 -0.40 -1.53
N VAL A 8 7.35 -1.73 -1.56
CA VAL A 8 6.54 -2.56 -0.65
C VAL A 8 7.47 -3.46 0.14
N PHE A 9 7.39 -3.38 1.46
CA PHE A 9 8.19 -4.17 2.39
C PHE A 9 7.29 -5.21 3.06
N ASP A 10 7.51 -6.48 2.71
CA ASP A 10 6.89 -7.65 3.34
C ASP A 10 7.73 -8.09 4.54
N CYS A 11 7.44 -7.51 5.71
CA CYS A 11 8.29 -7.62 6.90
C CYS A 11 8.02 -8.91 7.67
N GLU A 12 8.37 -10.06 7.08
CA GLU A 12 8.26 -11.36 7.75
C GLU A 12 9.21 -11.43 8.97
N LEU A 13 8.73 -11.00 10.14
CA LEU A 13 9.55 -10.83 11.34
C LEU A 13 10.20 -12.14 11.78
N LYS A 14 9.52 -13.28 11.55
CA LYS A 14 10.08 -14.63 11.75
C LYS A 14 11.44 -14.88 11.09
N LYS A 15 11.81 -14.14 10.04
CA LYS A 15 13.14 -14.25 9.41
C LYS A 15 14.27 -13.71 10.30
N ARG A 16 13.96 -12.84 11.26
CA ARG A 16 14.92 -12.22 12.18
C ARG A 16 14.67 -12.57 13.65
N ASP A 17 13.42 -12.79 14.03
CA ASP A 17 13.00 -13.13 15.39
C ASP A 17 11.85 -14.15 15.35
N GLN A 18 12.13 -15.40 15.78
CA GLN A 18 11.16 -16.48 15.79
C GLN A 18 10.04 -16.29 16.82
N THR A 19 10.24 -15.48 17.86
CA THR A 19 9.20 -15.21 18.87
C THR A 19 8.05 -14.38 18.31
N MET A 20 8.30 -13.68 17.20
CA MET A 20 7.35 -12.81 16.50
C MET A 20 6.69 -13.50 15.29
N SER A 21 6.59 -14.83 15.28
CA SER A 21 6.12 -15.61 14.12
C SER A 21 4.69 -15.29 13.67
N SER A 22 3.86 -14.75 14.57
CA SER A 22 2.46 -14.39 14.30
C SER A 22 2.28 -13.00 13.71
N TYR A 23 3.38 -12.23 13.53
CA TYR A 23 3.35 -10.87 13.04
C TYR A 23 4.13 -10.72 11.73
N ASN A 24 3.51 -10.11 10.75
CA ASN A 24 4.11 -9.74 9.47
C ASN A 24 3.62 -8.35 9.02
N PRO A 25 4.17 -7.25 9.57
CA PRO A 25 3.86 -5.91 9.12
C PRO A 25 4.10 -5.73 7.62
N VAL A 26 3.28 -4.89 6.98
CA VAL A 26 3.45 -4.54 5.57
C VAL A 26 3.62 -3.03 5.49
N LEU A 27 4.83 -2.59 5.17
CA LEU A 27 5.17 -1.18 5.07
C LEU A 27 5.29 -0.77 3.61
N ILE A 28 5.04 0.51 3.34
CA ILE A 28 5.26 1.11 2.03
C ILE A 28 6.10 2.37 2.14
N ARG A 29 6.84 2.68 1.07
CA ARG A 29 7.50 3.97 0.90
C ARG A 29 7.16 4.55 -0.47
N VAL A 30 6.66 5.79 -0.48
CA VAL A 30 6.29 6.54 -1.68
C VAL A 30 7.37 7.58 -1.94
N ASN A 31 8.05 7.47 -3.09
CA ASN A 31 9.14 8.37 -3.48
C ASN A 31 8.67 9.35 -4.55
N THR A 32 9.20 10.57 -4.53
CA THR A 32 8.80 11.64 -5.46
C THR A 32 9.97 12.20 -6.28
N ASP A 33 9.65 12.92 -7.35
CA ASP A 33 10.62 13.64 -8.20
C ASP A 33 11.37 14.75 -7.44
N SER A 34 10.81 15.25 -6.33
CA SER A 34 11.42 16.26 -5.47
C SER A 34 12.49 15.71 -4.52
N GLY A 35 12.65 14.39 -4.45
CA GLY A 35 13.50 13.71 -3.46
C GLY A 35 12.84 13.51 -2.10
N LEU A 36 11.67 14.11 -1.83
CA LEU A 36 10.88 13.80 -0.64
C LEU A 36 10.25 12.42 -0.75
N SER A 37 10.16 11.74 0.40
CA SER A 37 9.55 10.42 0.53
C SER A 37 8.60 10.38 1.72
N GLY A 38 7.51 9.64 1.59
CA GLY A 38 6.57 9.36 2.67
C GLY A 38 6.50 7.86 2.96
N ILE A 39 6.21 7.51 4.21
CA ILE A 39 6.00 6.11 4.62
C ILE A 39 4.53 5.86 4.97
N GLY A 40 4.09 4.62 4.82
CA GLY A 40 2.76 4.18 5.23
C GLY A 40 2.76 2.71 5.65
N GLU A 41 1.64 2.27 6.22
CA GLU A 41 1.45 0.92 6.73
C GLU A 41 0.11 0.34 6.27
N VAL A 42 0.11 -0.94 5.90
CA VAL A 42 -1.11 -1.73 5.72
C VAL A 42 -1.37 -2.50 7.01
N GLY A 43 -2.46 -2.18 7.70
CA GLY A 43 -2.82 -2.70 9.02
C GLY A 43 -3.29 -4.17 9.07
N LEU A 44 -2.61 -5.06 8.34
CA LEU A 44 -2.86 -6.52 8.27
C LEU A 44 -1.68 -7.33 8.82
N ALA A 45 -1.02 -6.79 9.85
CA ALA A 45 0.18 -7.38 10.43
C ALA A 45 -0.08 -8.70 11.20
N TYR A 46 -1.30 -8.94 11.64
CA TYR A 46 -1.71 -10.13 12.40
C TYR A 46 -2.90 -10.83 11.73
N GLY A 47 -3.13 -12.09 12.09
CA GLY A 47 -4.17 -12.91 11.48
C GLY A 47 -3.83 -13.30 10.03
N ALA A 48 -4.87 -13.57 9.23
CA ALA A 48 -4.74 -14.01 7.85
C ALA A 48 -4.93 -12.83 6.88
N GLY A 49 -3.86 -12.08 6.57
CA GLY A 49 -4.00 -10.91 5.69
C GLY A 49 -2.72 -10.32 5.09
N ALA A 50 -1.55 -10.49 5.72
CA ALA A 50 -0.33 -9.78 5.31
C ALA A 50 -0.01 -9.89 3.80
N LYS A 51 -0.13 -11.08 3.21
CA LYS A 51 0.16 -11.27 1.77
C LYS A 51 -0.88 -10.63 0.85
N ALA A 52 -2.14 -10.56 1.28
CA ALA A 52 -3.15 -9.78 0.58
C ALA A 52 -2.85 -8.28 0.69
N GLY A 53 -2.34 -7.82 1.84
CA GLY A 53 -1.84 -6.45 2.02
C GLY A 53 -0.70 -6.09 1.06
N VAL A 54 0.26 -6.98 0.83
CA VAL A 54 1.29 -6.79 -0.20
C VAL A 54 0.68 -6.74 -1.60
N GLY A 55 -0.26 -7.65 -1.90
CA GLY A 55 -0.95 -7.73 -3.18
C GLY A 55 -1.71 -6.46 -3.54
N ILE A 56 -2.54 -5.95 -2.62
CA ILE A 56 -3.37 -4.78 -2.90
C ILE A 56 -2.54 -3.52 -3.18
N ILE A 57 -1.36 -3.38 -2.57
CA ILE A 57 -0.46 -2.27 -2.90
C ILE A 57 0.10 -2.42 -4.32
N ARG A 58 0.39 -3.65 -4.78
CA ARG A 58 0.82 -3.88 -6.17
C ARG A 58 -0.28 -3.53 -7.18
N ASP A 59 -1.54 -3.67 -6.81
CA ASP A 59 -2.68 -3.32 -7.66
C ASP A 59 -2.96 -1.81 -7.66
N LEU A 60 -2.89 -1.15 -6.49
CA LEU A 60 -3.22 0.28 -6.35
C LEU A 60 -2.07 1.21 -6.72
N ALA A 61 -0.81 0.85 -6.42
CA ALA A 61 0.36 1.70 -6.63
C ALA A 61 0.50 2.20 -8.07
N PRO A 62 0.36 1.37 -9.13
CA PRO A 62 0.50 1.81 -10.51
C PRO A 62 -0.48 2.92 -10.91
N LEU A 63 -1.64 3.00 -10.25
CA LEU A 63 -2.68 3.96 -10.58
C LEU A 63 -2.35 5.39 -10.15
N ILE A 64 -1.36 5.57 -9.28
CA ILE A 64 -0.95 6.89 -8.76
C ILE A 64 0.50 7.26 -9.07
N VAL A 65 1.25 6.39 -9.76
CA VAL A 65 2.56 6.77 -10.30
C VAL A 65 2.36 7.89 -11.34
N GLY A 66 3.07 9.00 -11.16
CA GLY A 66 2.95 10.22 -11.97
C GLY A 66 1.96 11.26 -11.44
N GLU A 67 1.09 10.91 -10.48
CA GLU A 67 0.17 11.86 -9.84
C GLU A 67 0.89 12.79 -8.85
N ASP A 68 0.28 13.94 -8.55
CA ASP A 68 0.76 14.84 -7.51
C ASP A 68 0.33 14.35 -6.11
N PRO A 69 1.28 14.03 -5.20
CA PRO A 69 0.97 13.47 -3.89
C PRO A 69 0.19 14.43 -2.97
N LEU A 70 0.13 15.73 -3.29
CA LEU A 70 -0.65 16.70 -2.50
C LEU A 70 -2.15 16.65 -2.80
N ASN A 71 -2.57 15.97 -3.86
CA ASN A 71 -3.99 15.79 -4.22
C ASN A 71 -4.64 14.62 -3.46
N ILE A 72 -4.50 14.60 -2.14
CA ILE A 72 -4.85 13.46 -1.28
C ILE A 72 -6.32 13.05 -1.45
N GLU A 73 -7.26 13.99 -1.37
CA GLU A 73 -8.70 13.73 -1.52
C GLU A 73 -9.04 13.17 -2.91
N LYS A 74 -8.42 13.71 -3.97
CA LYS A 74 -8.63 13.23 -5.34
C LYS A 74 -8.14 11.78 -5.50
N ILE A 75 -6.98 11.46 -4.95
CA ILE A 75 -6.40 10.11 -5.00
C ILE A 75 -7.28 9.13 -4.22
N TRP A 76 -7.74 9.51 -3.02
CA TRP A 76 -8.63 8.68 -2.22
C TRP A 76 -9.96 8.39 -2.94
N GLU A 77 -10.60 9.43 -3.47
CA GLU A 77 -11.87 9.30 -4.20
C GLU A 77 -11.70 8.49 -5.49
N PHE A 78 -10.55 8.63 -6.16
CA PHE A 78 -10.21 7.81 -7.33
C PHE A 78 -10.14 6.32 -6.96
N PHE A 79 -9.42 5.95 -5.90
CA PHE A 79 -9.38 4.56 -5.44
C PHE A 79 -10.77 4.05 -5.08
N PHE A 80 -11.58 4.84 -4.39
CA PHE A 80 -12.94 4.46 -4.02
C PHE A 80 -13.81 4.21 -5.26
N ARG A 81 -13.88 5.16 -6.20
CA ARG A 81 -14.85 5.12 -7.31
C ARG A 81 -14.39 4.39 -8.57
N LYS A 82 -13.08 4.27 -8.81
CA LYS A 82 -12.55 3.88 -10.14
C LYS A 82 -11.86 2.52 -10.17
N THR A 83 -11.98 1.73 -9.10
CA THR A 83 -11.35 0.40 -8.99
C THR A 83 -12.34 -0.76 -8.95
N LEU A 84 -13.63 -0.50 -9.17
CA LEU A 84 -14.76 -1.44 -9.01
C LEU A 84 -14.97 -1.89 -7.54
N TRP A 85 -13.97 -2.54 -6.95
CA TRP A 85 -14.00 -3.09 -5.59
C TRP A 85 -14.10 -2.00 -4.51
N GLY A 86 -13.61 -0.78 -4.77
CA GLY A 86 -13.69 0.33 -3.83
C GLY A 86 -15.12 0.69 -3.39
N MET A 87 -16.10 0.60 -4.31
CA MET A 87 -17.53 0.81 -3.99
C MET A 87 -18.28 -0.50 -3.67
N GLY A 88 -17.56 -1.61 -3.46
CA GLY A 88 -18.18 -2.92 -3.25
C GLY A 88 -18.87 -3.48 -4.50
N GLY A 89 -18.53 -3.02 -5.71
CA GLY A 89 -19.14 -3.44 -6.97
C GLY A 89 -18.78 -4.85 -7.45
N GLY A 90 -18.20 -5.67 -6.56
CA GLY A 90 -17.88 -7.06 -6.83
C GLY A 90 -19.12 -7.95 -6.81
N HIS A 91 -19.20 -8.93 -7.70
CA HIS A 91 -20.13 -10.05 -7.51
C HIS A 91 -19.59 -10.91 -6.36
N VAL A 92 -20.36 -11.03 -5.27
CA VAL A 92 -20.10 -11.94 -4.14
C VAL A 92 -20.79 -13.28 -4.34
#